data_AF-A0A963L8P0-F1
#
_entry.id   AF-A0A963L8P0-F1
#
_cell.length_a   1.000
_cell.length_b   1.000
_cell.length_c   1.000
_cell.angle_alpha   90.00
_cell.angle_beta   90.00
_cell.angle_gamma   90.00
#
_symmetry.space_group_name_H-M   'P 1'
#
loop_
_entity.id
_entity.type
_entity.pdbx_description
1 polymer ?
#
loop_
_entity_poly.entity_id
_entity_poly.type
_entity_poly.pdbx_seq_one_letter_code
_entity_poly.pdbx_strand_id
1 'polypeptide(L)' 'LVKVVTTIGKPGVAVAAITRRPHGFVAALVEGAVKPTINGLPLTTEAVNLNNGDLIELAGTQMQFVLS' A
#
# COMPACT_ATOMS: atom_id res chain seq x y z
N LEU A 1 8.28 20.30 -0.09
CA LEU A 1 8.35 19.07 0.73
C LEU A 1 8.24 17.86 -0.19
N VAL A 2 9.19 16.92 -0.17
CA VAL A 2 9.00 15.62 -0.84
C VAL A 2 8.45 14.65 0.21
N LYS A 3 7.18 14.27 0.09
CA LYS A 3 6.59 13.26 0.97
C LYS A 3 7.14 11.89 0.57
N VAL A 4 8.00 11.31 1.40
CA VAL A 4 8.68 10.02 1.11
C VAL A 4 7.77 8.83 1.41
N VAL A 5 6.92 8.94 2.43
CA VAL A 5 6.03 7.87 2.87
C VAL A 5 4.59 8.38 2.98
N THR A 6 3.66 7.60 2.44
CA THR A 6 2.21 7.79 2.61
C THR A 6 1.62 6.53 3.24
N THR A 7 1.05 6.66 4.43
CA THR A 7 0.28 5.57 5.05
C THR A 7 -1.19 5.69 4.65
N ILE A 8 -1.80 4.56 4.32
CA ILE A 8 -3.22 4.45 4.02
C ILE A 8 -3.88 3.47 4.97
N GLY A 9 -5.07 3.81 5.43
CA GLY A 9 -5.91 2.91 6.21
C GLY A 9 -6.27 3.35 7.62
N LYS A 10 -6.78 2.37 8.38
CA LYS A 10 -7.31 2.57 9.73
C LYS A 10 -6.47 1.76 10.74
N PRO A 11 -5.84 2.44 11.72
CA PRO A 11 -5.09 1.77 12.78
C PRO A 11 -5.87 0.67 13.48
N GLY A 12 -5.17 -0.42 13.82
CA GLY A 12 -5.76 -1.63 14.39
C GLY A 12 -6.61 -2.49 13.43
N VAL A 13 -7.00 -1.97 12.26
CA VAL A 13 -7.78 -2.72 11.26
C VAL A 13 -6.89 -3.18 10.12
N ALA A 14 -6.36 -2.24 9.34
CA ALA A 14 -5.48 -2.48 8.21
C ALA A 14 -4.76 -1.17 7.85
N VAL A 15 -3.44 -1.16 7.90
CA VAL A 15 -2.60 -0.02 7.54
C VAL A 15 -1.49 -0.48 6.60
N ALA A 16 -1.38 0.16 5.44
CA ALA A 16 -0.28 -0.03 4.50
C ALA A 16 0.53 1.27 4.35
N ALA A 17 1.84 1.15 4.14
CA ALA A 17 2.73 2.25 3.82
C ALA A 17 3.15 2.15 2.35
N ILE A 18 2.95 3.24 1.61
CA ILE A 18 3.49 3.45 0.26
C ILE A 18 4.74 4.33 0.40
N THR A 19 5.89 3.82 0.01
CA THR A 19 7.17 4.52 0.07
C THR A 19 7.64 4.85 -1.34
N ARG A 20 7.94 6.13 -1.59
CA ARG A 20 8.58 6.58 -2.82
C ARG A 20 10.08 6.34 -2.74
N ARG A 21 10.62 5.59 -3.70
CA ARG A 21 12.06 5.34 -3.90
C ARG A 21 12.54 6.10 -5.15
N PRO A 22 13.86 6.27 -5.35
CA PRO A 22 14.39 6.90 -6.57
C PRO A 22 13.90 6.29 -7.88
N HIS A 23 13.59 4.99 -7.88
CA HIS A 23 13.21 4.22 -9.08
C HIS A 23 11.77 3.71 -9.06
N GLY A 24 10.89 4.23 -8.19
CA GLY A 24 9.48 3.82 -8.17
C GLY A 24 8.83 3.89 -6.80
N PHE A 25 7.84 3.05 -6.59
CA PHE A 25 7.07 2.97 -5.34
C PHE A 25 7.05 1.54 -4.84
N VAL A 26 7.05 1.40 -3.53
CA VAL A 26 6.84 0.11 -2.86
C VAL A 26 5.74 0.24 -1.83
N ALA A 27 5.03 -0.86 -1.59
CA ALA A 27 4.02 -0.97 -0.55
C ALA A 27 4.40 -2.06 0.45
N ALA A 28 4.09 -1.83 1.73
CA ALA A 28 4.26 -2.83 2.80
C ALA A 28 3.14 -2.69 3.84
N LEU A 29 2.78 -3.79 4.47
CA LEU A 29 1.91 -3.82 5.65
C LEU A 29 2.65 -3.18 6.81
N VAL A 30 1.99 -2.25 7.49
CA VAL A 30 2.47 -1.65 8.73
C VAL A 30 1.87 -2.38 9.91
N GLU A 31 0.54 -2.47 9.96
CA GLU A 31 -0.19 -3.15 11.02
C GLU A 31 -1.63 -3.48 10.58
N GLY A 32 -2.32 -4.26 11.41
CA GLY A 32 -3.74 -4.55 11.28
C GLY A 32 -4.05 -6.05 11.36
N ALA A 33 -5.26 -6.35 11.85
CA ALA A 33 -5.78 -7.71 11.88
C ALA A 33 -6.15 -8.23 10.48
N VAL A 34 -6.52 -7.31 9.56
CA VAL A 34 -6.87 -7.63 8.18
C VAL A 34 -5.70 -7.24 7.28
N LYS A 35 -5.23 -8.18 6.47
CA LYS A 35 -4.17 -7.91 5.50
C LYS A 35 -4.77 -7.19 4.29
N PRO A 36 -4.26 -6.00 3.91
CA PRO A 36 -4.55 -5.41 2.61
C PRO A 36 -4.12 -6.37 1.50
N THR A 37 -4.65 -6.20 0.29
CA THR A 37 -4.18 -6.93 -0.89
C THR A 37 -3.71 -5.95 -1.97
N ILE A 38 -2.79 -6.41 -2.80
CA ILE A 38 -2.42 -5.76 -4.06
C ILE A 38 -2.70 -6.76 -5.17
N ASN A 39 -3.60 -6.41 -6.10
CA ASN A 39 -4.08 -7.28 -7.17
C ASN A 39 -4.56 -8.66 -6.63
N GLY A 40 -5.22 -8.66 -5.47
CA GLY A 40 -5.71 -9.87 -4.80
C GLY A 40 -4.65 -10.66 -4.01
N LEU A 41 -3.38 -10.28 -4.09
CA LEU A 41 -2.30 -10.91 -3.31
C LEU A 41 -2.15 -10.22 -1.94
N PRO A 42 -2.16 -10.96 -0.82
CA PRO A 42 -2.02 -10.36 0.50
C PRO A 42 -0.69 -9.62 0.68
N LEU A 43 -0.77 -8.39 1.17
CA LEU A 43 0.39 -7.59 1.53
C LEU A 43 1.00 -8.10 2.83
N THR A 44 2.33 -8.11 2.90
CA THR A 44 3.09 -8.51 4.08
C THR A 44 3.98 -7.34 4.53
N THR A 45 4.75 -7.54 5.60
CA THR A 45 5.75 -6.55 6.06
C THR A 45 6.93 -6.43 5.08
N GLU A 46 7.07 -7.36 4.15
CA GLU A 46 8.05 -7.27 3.06
C GLU A 46 7.55 -6.28 2.00
N ALA A 47 8.43 -5.37 1.60
CA ALA A 47 8.08 -4.34 0.62
C ALA A 47 7.96 -4.94 -0.79
N VAL A 48 6.79 -4.78 -1.40
CA VAL A 48 6.53 -5.18 -2.79
C VAL A 48 6.49 -3.97 -3.70
N ASN A 49 6.91 -4.14 -4.96
CA ASN A 49 6.83 -3.05 -5.95
C ASN A 49 5.36 -2.71 -6.23
N LEU A 50 5.08 -1.42 -6.32
CA LEU A 50 3.77 -0.88 -6.65
C LEU A 50 3.84 -0.18 -8.01
N ASN A 51 3.05 -0.66 -8.96
CA ASN A 51 3.03 -0.22 -10.34
C ASN A 51 1.77 0.57 -10.64
N ASN A 52 1.86 1.51 -11.59
CA ASN A 52 0.71 2.27 -12.06
C ASN A 52 -0.41 1.33 -12.51
N GLY A 53 -1.60 1.54 -11.98
CA GLY A 53 -2.79 0.73 -12.24
C GLY A 53 -3.05 -0.38 -11.23
N ASP A 54 -2.11 -0.68 -10.33
CA ASP A 54 -2.28 -1.71 -9.30
C ASP A 54 -3.51 -1.41 -8.41
N LEU A 55 -4.32 -2.44 -8.17
CA LEU A 55 -5.49 -2.36 -7.32
C LEU A 55 -5.11 -2.74 -5.89
N ILE A 56 -5.40 -1.84 -4.96
CA ILE A 56 -5.15 -2.03 -3.53
C ILE A 56 -6.50 -2.23 -2.85
N GLU A 57 -6.71 -3.36 -2.22
CA GLU A 57 -7.88 -3.60 -1.38
C GLU A 57 -7.49 -3.48 0.09
N LEU A 58 -8.25 -2.68 0.83
CA LEU A 58 -7.97 -2.35 2.22
C LEU A 58 -9.27 -2.31 3.02
N ALA A 59 -9.49 -3.31 3.88
CA ALA A 59 -10.66 -3.37 4.77
C ALA A 59 -12.00 -3.10 4.05
N GLY A 60 -12.18 -3.69 2.86
CA GLY A 60 -13.38 -3.53 2.02
C GLY A 60 -13.38 -2.26 1.15
N THR A 61 -12.35 -1.42 1.23
CA THR A 61 -12.16 -0.28 0.34
C THR A 61 -11.18 -0.64 -0.77
N GLN A 62 -11.60 -0.51 -2.02
CA GLN A 62 -10.72 -0.70 -3.18
C GLN A 62 -10.22 0.65 -3.69
N MET A 63 -8.92 0.73 -3.94
CA MET A 63 -8.22 1.89 -4.49
C MET A 63 -7.37 1.47 -5.68
N GLN A 64 -7.05 2.40 -6.57
CA GLN A 64 -6.09 2.18 -7.65
C GLN A 64 -4.89 3.11 -7.45
N PHE A 65 -3.68 2.56 -7.58
CA PHE A 65 -2.47 3.36 -7.59
C PHE A 65 -2.31 4.03 -8.96
N VAL A 66 -2.16 5.35 -8.99
CA VAL A 66 -2.01 6.13 -10.23
C VAL A 66 -0.77 7.02 -10.12
N LEU A 67 0.06 7.00 -11.17
CA LEU A 67 1.15 7.94 -11.38
C LEU A 67 0.68 9.09 -12.29
N SER A 68 0.78 10.32 -11.79
CA SER A 68 0.49 11.56 -12.53
C SER A 68 1.75 12.39 -12.73
#